data_AF-F6THQ0-F1
#
_entry.id   AF-F6THQ0-F1
#
_cell.length_a   1.000
_cell.length_b   1.000
_cell.length_c   1.000
_cell.angle_alpha   90.00
_cell.angle_beta   90.00
_cell.angle_gamma   90.00
#
_symmetry.space_group_name_H-M   'P 1'
#
loop_
_entity.id
_entity.type
_entity.pdbx_description
1 polymer ?
#
loop_
_entity_poly.entity_id
_entity_poly.type
_entity_poly.pdbx_seq_one_letter_code
_entity_poly.pdbx_strand_id
1 'polypeptide(L)'
;MQVLRVLFQFLPIVTMVVLYSLMFWRLKKKWGDENNGLPWEKQSKNGPDAVELMAMNERGVKLNEEEAKEARRQVVERKKLTEKRLLTVSVVICCAFVFLFLPSLIVNLISGSENLDPRVHMITSNITWLNSCVNPFIYVILNPDFRMEYRIILKYLWLKITCKL
;
A
#
# COMPACT_ATOMS: atom_id res chain seq x y z
N MET A 1 14.73 13.09 29.77
CA MET A 1 14.95 13.10 28.30
C MET A 1 14.65 11.75 27.65
N GLN A 2 15.09 10.61 28.21
CA GLN A 2 14.82 9.29 27.64
C GLN A 2 13.32 8.93 27.54
N VAL A 3 12.57 9.16 28.63
CA VAL A 3 11.11 8.91 28.66
C VAL A 3 10.39 9.63 27.52
N LEU A 4 10.78 10.87 27.22
CA LEU A 4 10.21 11.66 26.13
C LEU A 4 10.48 11.02 24.76
N ARG A 5 11.72 10.55 24.51
CA ARG A 5 12.08 9.85 23.25
C ARG A 5 11.27 8.57 23.07
N VAL A 6 11.17 7.77 24.13
CA VAL A 6 10.39 6.53 24.16
C VAL A 6 8.92 6.83 23.86
N LEU A 7 8.34 7.88 24.48
CA LEU A 7 6.97 8.33 24.23
C LEU A 7 6.72 8.70 22.76
N PHE A 8 7.61 9.52 22.18
CA PHE A 8 7.53 9.89 20.77
C PHE A 8 7.72 8.70 19.83
N GLN A 9 8.43 7.66 20.25
CA GLN A 9 8.65 6.45 19.45
C GLN A 9 7.43 5.50 19.47
N PHE A 10 6.63 5.53 20.53
CA PHE A 10 5.34 4.82 20.57
C PHE A 10 4.28 5.47 19.69
N LEU A 11 4.31 6.80 19.52
CA LEU A 11 3.32 7.53 18.72
C LEU A 11 3.15 6.95 17.30
N PRO A 12 4.20 6.77 16.47
CA PRO A 12 4.04 6.21 15.13
C PRO A 12 3.66 4.73 15.13
N ILE A 13 4.05 3.95 16.16
CA ILE A 13 3.64 2.55 16.30
C ILE A 13 2.13 2.47 16.57
N VAL A 14 1.65 3.24 17.55
CA VAL A 14 0.23 3.29 17.92
C VAL A 14 -0.60 3.81 16.76
N THR A 15 -0.19 4.87 16.08
CA THR A 15 -0.93 5.39 14.91
C THR A 15 -0.99 4.36 13.79
N MET A 16 0.11 3.69 13.47
CA MET A 16 0.12 2.62 12.46
C MET A 16 -0.81 1.46 12.87
N VAL A 17 -0.72 0.96 14.09
CA VAL A 17 -1.59 -0.14 14.55
C VAL A 17 -3.06 0.27 14.48
N VAL A 18 -3.42 1.47 14.94
CA VAL A 18 -4.80 1.96 14.90
C VAL A 18 -5.30 2.13 13.47
N LEU A 19 -4.53 2.83 12.61
CA LEU A 19 -4.94 3.10 11.23
C LEU A 19 -5.12 1.82 10.41
N TYR A 20 -4.21 0.86 10.55
CA TYR A 20 -4.29 -0.38 9.81
C TYR A 20 -5.33 -1.34 10.39
N SER A 21 -5.56 -1.32 11.71
CA SER A 21 -6.68 -2.04 12.34
C SER A 21 -8.03 -1.49 11.85
N LEU A 22 -8.17 -0.15 11.76
CA LEU A 22 -9.36 0.50 11.21
C LEU A 22 -9.56 0.19 9.73
N MET A 23 -8.48 0.22 8.94
CA MET A 23 -8.52 -0.16 7.53
C MET A 23 -8.95 -1.62 7.38
N PHE A 24 -8.31 -2.55 8.10
CA PHE A 24 -8.65 -3.97 8.08
C PHE A 24 -10.08 -4.23 8.54
N TRP A 25 -10.55 -3.54 9.58
CA TRP A 25 -11.92 -3.65 10.05
C TRP A 25 -12.94 -3.14 9.02
N ARG A 26 -12.67 -2.00 8.38
CA ARG A 26 -13.49 -1.50 7.25
C ARG A 26 -13.52 -2.47 6.08
N LEU A 27 -12.40 -3.13 5.80
CA LEU A 27 -12.31 -4.12 4.73
C LEU A 27 -13.03 -5.41 5.07
N LYS A 28 -12.90 -5.89 6.31
CA LYS A 28 -13.65 -7.05 6.80
C LYS A 28 -15.15 -6.79 6.73
N LYS A 29 -15.59 -5.57 7.06
CA LYS A 29 -16.98 -5.15 6.88
C LYS A 29 -17.37 -5.14 5.40
N LYS A 30 -16.54 -4.58 4.53
CA LYS A 30 -16.77 -4.54 3.08
C LYS A 30 -16.87 -5.94 2.45
N TRP A 31 -16.00 -6.88 2.85
CA TRP A 31 -16.06 -8.28 2.44
C TRP A 31 -17.29 -9.01 3.00
N GLY A 32 -17.69 -8.70 4.24
CA GLY A 32 -18.93 -9.23 4.83
C GLY A 32 -20.18 -8.79 4.07
N ASP A 33 -20.23 -7.53 3.65
CA ASP A 33 -21.31 -7.00 2.80
C ASP A 33 -21.24 -7.60 1.38
N GLU A 34 -20.05 -7.90 0.85
CA GLU A 34 -19.88 -8.55 -0.46
C GLU A 34 -20.40 -9.99 -0.50
N ASN A 35 -20.26 -10.75 0.59
CA ASN A 35 -20.73 -12.14 0.71
C ASN A 35 -22.24 -12.26 1.01
N ASN A 36 -22.90 -11.21 1.50
CA ASN A 36 -24.32 -11.23 1.91
C ASN A 36 -25.32 -10.79 0.82
N GLY A 37 -24.87 -10.53 -0.41
CA GLY A 37 -25.73 -10.06 -1.51
C GLY A 37 -25.48 -8.59 -1.89
N LEU A 38 -25.37 -8.33 -3.18
CA LEU A 38 -24.21 -7.67 -3.79
C LEU A 38 -24.28 -6.12 -3.81
N PRO A 39 -23.41 -5.39 -3.08
CA PRO A 39 -23.27 -3.93 -3.17
C PRO A 39 -22.69 -3.47 -4.52
N TRP A 40 -21.84 -4.29 -5.13
CA TRP A 40 -21.20 -3.98 -6.41
C TRP A 40 -22.18 -3.98 -7.58
N GLU A 41 -23.35 -4.62 -7.49
CA GLU A 41 -24.35 -4.59 -8.57
C GLU A 41 -25.07 -3.25 -8.60
N LYS A 42 -25.31 -2.65 -7.42
CA LYS A 42 -25.77 -1.26 -7.29
C LYS A 42 -24.70 -0.27 -7.72
N GLN A 43 -23.42 -0.53 -7.41
CA GLN A 43 -22.32 0.36 -7.79
C GLN A 43 -21.91 0.23 -9.27
N SER A 44 -22.12 -0.93 -9.90
CA SER A 44 -21.97 -1.14 -11.35
C SER A 44 -23.08 -0.44 -12.16
N LYS A 45 -24.26 -0.23 -11.57
CA LYS A 45 -25.37 0.51 -12.20
C LYS A 45 -25.20 2.04 -12.11
N ASN A 46 -24.56 2.55 -11.06
CA ASN A 46 -24.48 4.00 -10.79
C ASN A 46 -23.04 4.57 -10.68
N GLY A 47 -22.00 3.76 -10.90
CA GLY A 47 -20.59 4.13 -10.70
C GLY A 47 -19.83 4.42 -12.01
N PRO A 48 -18.53 4.74 -11.93
CA PRO A 48 -17.69 5.04 -13.11
C PRO A 48 -17.65 3.89 -14.13
N ASP A 49 -17.93 2.66 -13.71
CA ASP A 49 -18.05 1.50 -14.61
C ASP A 49 -19.27 1.60 -15.52
N ALA A 50 -20.38 2.17 -15.03
CA ALA A 50 -21.57 2.43 -15.84
C ALA A 50 -21.23 3.45 -16.94
N VAL A 51 -20.42 4.47 -16.60
CA VAL A 51 -19.94 5.48 -17.54
C VAL A 51 -18.96 4.88 -18.56
N GLU A 52 -18.04 4.03 -18.14
CA GLU A 52 -17.10 3.33 -19.04
C GLU A 52 -17.83 2.35 -19.98
N LEU A 53 -18.84 1.65 -19.47
CA LEU A 53 -19.71 0.76 -20.26
C LEU A 53 -20.63 1.53 -21.21
N MET A 54 -21.15 2.69 -20.79
CA MET A 54 -21.89 3.60 -21.66
C MET A 54 -20.99 4.17 -22.76
N ALA A 55 -19.75 4.57 -22.44
CA ALA A 55 -18.77 5.03 -23.43
C ALA A 55 -18.30 3.92 -24.40
N MET A 56 -18.32 2.65 -23.96
CA MET A 56 -18.14 1.50 -24.87
C MET A 56 -19.34 1.33 -25.81
N ASN A 57 -20.56 1.53 -25.32
CA ASN A 57 -21.80 1.44 -26.10
C ASN A 57 -21.94 2.59 -27.11
N GLU A 58 -21.52 3.82 -26.76
CA GLU A 58 -21.51 4.99 -27.65
C GLU A 58 -20.58 4.83 -28.86
N ARG A 59 -19.56 3.96 -28.77
CA ARG A 59 -18.67 3.63 -29.91
C ARG A 59 -19.34 2.74 -30.98
N GLY A 60 -20.64 2.47 -30.89
CA GLY A 60 -21.41 1.77 -31.92
C GLY A 60 -21.13 0.27 -32.01
N VAL A 61 -20.40 -0.30 -31.05
CA VAL A 61 -20.19 -1.75 -30.96
C VAL A 61 -21.47 -2.36 -30.39
N LYS A 62 -22.27 -3.04 -31.23
CA LYS A 62 -23.38 -3.88 -30.79
C LYS A 62 -22.83 -5.10 -30.04
N LEU A 63 -22.45 -4.90 -28.78
CA LEU A 63 -22.12 -6.00 -27.88
C LEU A 63 -23.41 -6.78 -27.63
N ASN A 64 -23.37 -8.09 -27.83
CA ASN A 64 -24.47 -8.93 -27.40
C ASN A 64 -24.55 -8.92 -25.85
N GLU A 65 -25.72 -9.22 -25.30
CA GLU A 65 -25.97 -9.09 -23.85
C GLU A 65 -25.00 -9.95 -23.02
N GLU A 66 -24.53 -11.06 -23.59
CA GLU A 66 -23.56 -11.97 -22.99
C GLU A 66 -22.14 -11.36 -22.97
N GLU A 67 -21.65 -10.77 -24.07
CA GLU A 67 -20.36 -10.04 -24.08
C GLU A 67 -20.37 -8.86 -23.11
N ALA A 68 -21.50 -8.15 -23.00
CA ALA A 68 -21.65 -7.06 -22.04
C ALA A 68 -21.61 -7.57 -20.59
N LYS A 69 -22.19 -8.73 -20.29
CA LYS A 69 -22.10 -9.39 -18.98
C LYS A 69 -20.69 -9.86 -18.69
N GLU A 70 -19.99 -10.44 -19.66
CA GLU A 70 -18.60 -10.88 -19.52
C GLU A 70 -17.64 -9.71 -19.28
N ALA A 71 -17.77 -8.63 -20.05
CA ALA A 71 -16.98 -7.41 -19.85
C ALA A 71 -17.18 -6.83 -18.44
N ARG A 72 -18.43 -6.80 -17.94
CA ARG A 72 -18.74 -6.39 -16.55
C ARG A 72 -18.05 -7.29 -15.52
N ARG A 73 -18.13 -8.62 -15.69
CA ARG A 73 -17.46 -9.58 -14.80
C ARG A 73 -15.96 -9.35 -14.77
N GLN A 74 -15.33 -9.13 -15.93
CA GLN A 74 -13.90 -8.85 -16.00
C GLN A 74 -13.51 -7.55 -15.30
N VAL A 75 -14.27 -6.47 -15.47
CA VAL A 75 -14.02 -5.20 -14.77
C VAL A 75 -14.11 -5.39 -13.25
N VAL A 76 -15.13 -6.09 -12.77
CA VAL A 76 -15.33 -6.38 -11.34
C VAL A 76 -14.18 -7.22 -10.79
N GLU A 77 -13.78 -8.30 -11.46
CA GLU A 77 -12.67 -9.16 -11.03
C GLU A 77 -11.34 -8.39 -11.02
N ARG A 78 -11.09 -7.52 -12.02
CA ARG A 78 -9.92 -6.63 -12.01
C ARG A 78 -9.92 -5.72 -10.79
N LYS A 79 -11.06 -5.11 -10.43
CA LYS A 79 -11.17 -4.28 -9.23
C LYS A 79 -10.87 -5.05 -7.95
N LYS A 80 -11.43 -6.26 -7.80
CA LYS A 80 -11.14 -7.12 -6.64
C LYS A 80 -9.65 -7.45 -6.53
N LEU A 81 -9.01 -7.73 -7.66
CA LEU A 81 -7.57 -8.01 -7.71
C LEU A 81 -6.76 -6.77 -7.30
N THR A 82 -7.10 -5.59 -7.81
CA THR A 82 -6.47 -4.32 -7.43
C THR A 82 -6.64 -4.05 -5.93
N GLU A 83 -7.85 -4.22 -5.39
CA GLU A 83 -8.10 -4.05 -3.96
C GLU A 83 -7.25 -5.03 -3.14
N LYS A 84 -7.25 -6.33 -3.46
CA LYS A 84 -6.42 -7.34 -2.78
C LYS A 84 -4.93 -6.99 -2.81
N ARG A 85 -4.42 -6.51 -3.95
CA ARG A 85 -3.03 -6.03 -4.09
C ARG A 85 -2.74 -4.86 -3.16
N LEU A 86 -3.61 -3.85 -3.14
CA LEU A 86 -3.47 -2.70 -2.23
C LEU A 86 -3.42 -3.17 -0.77
N LEU A 87 -4.25 -4.14 -0.39
CA LEU A 87 -4.21 -4.71 0.96
C LEU A 87 -2.90 -5.42 1.27
N THR A 88 -2.44 -6.24 0.34
CA THR A 88 -1.19 -6.99 0.49
C THR A 88 -0.02 -6.03 0.68
N VAL A 89 0.04 -4.97 -0.12
CA VAL A 89 1.07 -3.92 -0.02
C VAL A 89 1.02 -3.24 1.33
N SER A 90 -0.17 -2.82 1.77
CA SER A 90 -0.37 -2.19 3.07
C SER A 90 0.09 -3.08 4.23
N VAL A 91 -0.25 -4.37 4.22
CA VAL A 91 0.21 -5.32 5.24
C VAL A 91 1.74 -5.43 5.25
N VAL A 92 2.38 -5.51 4.07
CA VAL A 92 3.84 -5.56 3.97
C VAL A 92 4.49 -4.30 4.52
N ILE A 93 3.94 -3.12 4.24
CA ILE A 93 4.44 -1.84 4.80
C ILE A 93 4.35 -1.85 6.32
N CYS A 94 3.24 -2.34 6.89
CA CYS A 94 3.13 -2.50 8.34
C CYS A 94 4.19 -3.41 8.93
N CYS A 95 4.38 -4.59 8.34
CA CYS A 95 5.39 -5.52 8.81
C CYS A 95 6.78 -4.90 8.73
N ALA A 96 7.15 -4.29 7.61
CA ALA A 96 8.43 -3.62 7.43
C ALA A 96 8.64 -2.50 8.45
N PHE A 97 7.61 -1.67 8.69
CA PHE A 97 7.64 -0.62 9.69
C PHE A 97 7.96 -1.18 11.09
N VAL A 98 7.24 -2.22 11.52
CA VAL A 98 7.48 -2.87 12.81
C VAL A 98 8.90 -3.42 12.89
N PHE A 99 9.36 -4.15 11.87
CA PHE A 99 10.71 -4.72 11.85
C PHE A 99 11.82 -3.67 11.93
N LEU A 100 11.64 -2.49 11.31
CA LEU A 100 12.64 -1.42 11.31
C LEU A 100 12.59 -0.54 12.58
N PHE A 101 11.44 -0.48 13.25
CA PHE A 101 11.27 0.25 14.52
C PHE A 101 11.66 -0.57 15.75
N LEU A 102 11.47 -1.89 15.69
CA LEU A 102 11.63 -2.81 16.84
C LEU A 102 13.05 -2.80 17.45
N PRO A 103 14.16 -2.80 16.67
CA PRO A 103 15.50 -2.77 17.25
C PRO A 103 15.76 -1.51 18.10
N SER A 104 15.32 -0.35 17.61
CA SER A 104 15.46 0.92 18.32
C SER A 104 14.57 0.95 19.57
N LEU A 105 13.36 0.39 19.48
CA LEU A 105 12.46 0.27 20.63
C LEU A 105 13.06 -0.60 21.75
N ILE A 106 13.63 -1.77 21.39
CA ILE A 106 14.26 -2.67 22.38
C ILE A 106 15.42 -1.98 23.08
N VAL A 107 16.33 -1.35 22.34
CA VAL A 107 17.49 -0.66 22.91
C VAL A 107 17.05 0.44 23.88
N ASN A 108 15.97 1.16 23.57
CA ASN A 108 15.45 2.22 24.43
C ASN A 108 14.65 1.72 25.65
N LEU A 109 14.20 0.45 25.65
CA LEU A 109 13.47 -0.16 26.77
C LEU A 109 14.36 -0.92 27.76
N ILE A 110 15.56 -1.33 27.35
CA ILE A 110 16.49 -2.05 28.23
C ILE A 110 16.92 -1.14 29.40
N SER A 111 16.79 -1.65 30.63
CA SER A 111 17.30 -0.97 31.82
C SER A 111 18.82 -0.82 31.74
N GLY A 112 19.32 0.41 31.88
CA GLY A 112 20.74 0.72 31.69
C GLY A 112 21.15 0.93 30.22
N SER A 113 20.19 1.25 29.34
CA SER A 113 20.47 1.59 27.93
C SER A 113 21.52 2.68 27.74
N GLU A 114 21.69 3.58 28.71
CA GLU A 114 22.75 4.61 28.70
C GLU A 114 24.17 4.04 28.76
N ASN A 115 24.34 2.82 29.26
CA ASN A 115 25.62 2.12 29.37
C ASN A 115 25.93 1.25 28.13
N LEU A 116 25.00 1.15 27.18
CA LEU A 116 25.24 0.43 25.93
C LEU A 116 26.21 1.20 25.03
N ASP A 117 27.00 0.47 24.24
CA ASP A 117 27.93 1.07 23.28
C ASP A 117 27.19 2.07 22.37
N PRO A 118 27.65 3.34 22.26
CA PRO A 118 27.07 4.34 21.37
C PRO A 118 26.86 3.87 19.93
N ARG A 119 27.69 2.93 19.45
CA ARG A 119 27.54 2.34 18.10
C ARG A 119 26.23 1.59 17.95
N VAL A 120 25.76 0.92 19.00
CA VAL A 120 24.48 0.19 19.00
C VAL A 120 23.32 1.16 18.82
N HIS A 121 23.31 2.26 19.59
CA HIS A 121 22.31 3.33 19.49
C HIS A 121 22.28 3.97 18.11
N MET A 122 23.45 4.20 17.51
CA MET A 122 23.57 4.76 16.17
C MET A 122 23.03 3.79 15.10
N ILE A 123 23.39 2.51 15.16
CA ILE A 123 22.94 1.51 14.18
C ILE A 123 21.43 1.33 14.25
N THR A 124 20.85 1.16 15.45
CA THR A 124 19.41 0.98 15.58
C THR A 124 18.62 2.22 15.16
N SER A 125 19.13 3.42 15.45
CA SER A 125 18.54 4.67 14.96
C SER A 125 18.57 4.76 13.43
N ASN A 126 19.71 4.43 12.81
CA ASN A 126 19.83 4.42 11.35
C ASN A 126 18.87 3.42 10.70
N ILE A 127 18.69 2.23 11.28
CA ILE A 127 17.71 1.23 10.79
C ILE A 127 16.29 1.80 10.80
N THR A 128 15.91 2.49 11.88
CA THR A 128 14.61 3.15 11.97
C THR A 128 14.44 4.26 10.92
N TRP A 129 15.50 5.01 10.63
CA TRP A 129 15.46 6.08 9.60
C TRP A 129 15.38 5.52 8.17
N LEU A 130 15.98 4.35 7.93
CA LEU A 130 15.89 3.65 6.64
C LEU A 130 14.47 3.20 6.29
N ASN A 131 13.53 3.19 7.24
CA ASN A 131 12.12 2.88 7.00
C ASN A 131 11.50 3.71 5.86
N SER A 132 11.86 4.99 5.74
CA SER A 132 11.36 5.84 4.65
C SER A 132 11.83 5.38 3.27
N CYS A 133 13.03 4.78 3.19
CA CYS A 133 13.62 4.29 1.96
C CYS A 133 13.05 2.96 1.50
N VAL A 134 12.46 2.16 2.42
CA VAL A 134 11.93 0.82 2.10
C VAL A 134 10.63 0.89 1.31
N ASN A 135 9.81 1.94 1.50
CA ASN A 135 8.50 2.06 0.86
C ASN A 135 8.57 1.95 -0.69
N PRO A 136 9.42 2.70 -1.42
CA PRO A 136 9.60 2.53 -2.87
C PRO A 136 9.90 1.09 -3.30
N PHE A 137 10.75 0.35 -2.56
CA PHE A 137 11.08 -1.04 -2.89
C PHE A 137 9.86 -1.95 -2.72
N ILE A 138 9.05 -1.75 -1.68
CA ILE A 138 7.82 -2.50 -1.47
C ILE A 138 6.88 -2.32 -2.68
N TYR A 139 6.66 -1.08 -3.13
CA TYR A 139 5.78 -0.83 -4.28
C TYR A 139 6.31 -1.46 -5.57
N VAL A 140 7.62 -1.37 -5.82
CA VAL A 140 8.26 -1.96 -7.01
C VAL A 140 8.16 -3.49 -6.98
N ILE A 141 8.38 -4.14 -5.84
CA ILE A 141 8.32 -5.60 -5.74
C ILE A 141 6.88 -6.09 -5.90
N LEU A 142 5.93 -5.50 -5.16
CA LEU A 142 4.57 -6.00 -5.06
C LEU A 142 3.61 -5.54 -6.16
N ASN A 143 3.88 -4.44 -6.85
CA ASN A 143 3.03 -3.98 -7.94
C ASN A 143 3.77 -3.92 -9.28
N PRO A 144 3.42 -4.79 -10.25
CA PRO A 144 4.05 -4.78 -11.58
C PRO A 144 3.79 -3.47 -12.34
N ASP A 145 2.64 -2.84 -12.11
CA ASP A 145 2.30 -1.55 -12.75
C ASP A 145 3.27 -0.45 -12.30
N PHE A 146 3.64 -0.41 -11.03
CA PHE A 146 4.66 0.51 -10.52
C PHE A 146 6.04 0.22 -11.12
N ARG A 147 6.41 -1.03 -11.39
CA ARG A 147 7.69 -1.35 -12.05
C ARG A 147 7.78 -0.73 -13.44
N MET A 148 6.67 -0.73 -14.17
CA MET A 148 6.62 -0.17 -15.51
C MET A 148 6.88 1.34 -15.48
N GLU A 149 6.16 2.07 -14.62
CA GLU A 149 6.35 3.51 -14.45
C GLU A 149 7.76 3.86 -13.97
N TYR A 150 8.29 3.12 -12.99
CA TYR A 150 9.66 3.32 -12.52
C TYR A 150 10.70 3.10 -13.62
N ARG A 151 10.50 2.11 -14.51
CA ARG A 151 11.40 1.90 -15.67
C ARG A 151 11.35 3.05 -16.66
N ILE A 152 10.17 3.61 -16.91
CA ILE A 152 10.00 4.77 -17.79
C ILE A 152 10.75 5.97 -17.21
N ILE A 153 10.53 6.26 -15.93
CA ILE A 153 11.17 7.38 -15.23
C ILE A 153 12.70 7.20 -15.20
N LEU A 154 13.19 6.00 -14.88
CA LEU A 154 14.63 5.71 -14.85
C LEU A 154 15.26 5.85 -16.24
N LYS A 155 14.60 5.37 -17.29
CA LYS A 155 15.06 5.53 -18.67
C LYS A 155 15.09 7.00 -19.08
N TYR A 156 14.08 7.78 -18.72
CA TYR A 156 14.02 9.22 -18.97
C TYR A 156 15.14 9.98 -18.23
N LEU A 157 15.34 9.68 -16.94
CA LEU A 157 16.43 10.26 -16.14
C LEU A 157 17.80 9.92 -16.72
N TRP A 158 18.01 8.65 -17.09
CA TRP A 158 19.27 8.19 -17.66
C TRP A 158 19.57 8.89 -18.98
N LEU A 159 18.61 8.94 -19.91
CA LEU A 159 18.73 9.67 -21.16
C LEU A 159 19.00 11.17 -20.95
N LYS A 160 18.34 11.79 -19.97
CA LYS A 160 18.53 13.20 -19.64
C LYS A 160 19.91 13.49 -19.06
N ILE A 161 20.50 12.56 -18.31
CA ILE A 161 21.86 12.67 -17.77
C ILE A 161 22.89 12.47 -18.89
N THR A 162 22.71 11.46 -19.75
CA THR A 162 23.66 11.16 -20.82
C THR A 162 23.60 12.13 -22.01
N CYS A 163 22.46 12.78 -22.27
CA CYS A 163 22.35 13.82 -23.32
C CYS A 163 22.68 15.23 -22.82
N LYS A 164 22.93 15.44 -21.52
CA LYS A 164 23.42 16.71 -20.97
C LYS A 164 24.94 16.74 -20.73
N LEU A 165 25.63 15.62 -20.91
CA LEU A 165 27.09 15.57 -21.07
C LEU A 165 27.44 15.59 -22.57
#